data_AF-A0A9Q9C400-F1
#
_entry.id   AF-A0A9Q9C400-F1
#
_cell.length_a   1.000
_cell.length_b   1.000
_cell.length_c   1.000
_cell.angle_alpha   90.00
_cell.angle_beta   90.00
_cell.angle_gamma   90.00
#
_symmetry.space_group_name_H-M   'P 1'
#
loop_
_entity.id
_entity.type
_entity.pdbx_description
1 polymer ?
#
loop_
_entity_poly.entity_id
_entity_poly.type
_entity_poly.pdbx_seq_one_letter_code
_entity_poly.pdbx_strand_id
1 'polypeptide(L)'
;MKVQKTIELIKRSYGQPILFHRLHCHLSHTLRKGNPLYEMSDDWSRILVFSVAQNGGSNQGLESKILSFLKEIRPPMNDKESRLKLWIILYYMRSRSPSQVNHLVVFELVSNFMGDSPFVDGLILSVLRGITTSTHFGLEGNKKMRNDAIVHLLGAIKGKSLDVLNRALALPCYISHDVEPPKLLDLSIGNDLQTFVALENVCFYAKYSKSVEFVKRIVPDEVSFIDCLRRFISRSFRLDKREAPKCTIADGVVESFPILDEIRRAHREAKDKEKFVSRIIEFTTKLSK
;
A
#
# COMPACT_ATOMS: atom_id res chain seq x y z
N MET A 1 -16.13 -24.93 -0.63
CA MET A 1 -14.78 -25.53 -0.63
C MET A 1 -13.68 -24.63 -1.21
N LYS A 2 -13.78 -24.08 -2.44
CA LYS A 2 -12.70 -23.24 -3.02
C LYS A 2 -12.44 -21.93 -2.26
N VAL A 3 -13.49 -21.19 -1.91
CA VAL A 3 -13.43 -19.93 -1.14
C VAL A 3 -12.71 -20.11 0.20
N GLN A 4 -13.13 -21.10 0.99
CA GLN A 4 -12.52 -21.40 2.29
C GLN A 4 -11.04 -21.77 2.18
N LYS A 5 -10.66 -22.62 1.22
CA LYS A 5 -9.25 -22.94 0.94
C LYS A 5 -8.44 -21.69 0.59
N THR A 6 -8.98 -20.79 -0.23
CA THR A 6 -8.30 -19.53 -0.56
C THR A 6 -8.13 -18.64 0.66
N ILE A 7 -9.13 -18.55 1.53
CA ILE A 7 -9.05 -17.78 2.78
C ILE A 7 -8.01 -18.38 3.74
N GLU A 8 -7.95 -19.70 3.88
CA GLU A 8 -6.92 -20.38 4.66
C GLU A 8 -5.51 -20.12 4.13
N LEU A 9 -5.34 -20.08 2.80
CA LEU A 9 -4.06 -19.72 2.18
C LEU A 9 -3.69 -18.25 2.44
N ILE A 10 -4.66 -17.33 2.36
CA ILE A 10 -4.44 -15.91 2.70
C ILE A 10 -4.01 -15.78 4.16
N LYS A 11 -4.67 -16.51 5.07
CA LYS A 11 -4.29 -16.57 6.49
C LYS A 11 -2.88 -17.13 6.73
N ARG A 12 -2.24 -17.74 5.72
CA ARG A 12 -0.86 -18.26 5.78
C ARG A 12 0.15 -17.42 5.01
N SER A 13 -0.25 -16.37 4.29
CA SER A 13 0.65 -15.53 3.47
C SER A 13 1.38 -14.44 4.28
N TYR A 14 1.81 -14.79 5.49
CA TYR A 14 2.47 -13.88 6.43
C TYR A 14 3.75 -13.29 5.83
N GLY A 15 3.85 -11.95 5.80
CA GLY A 15 5.03 -11.27 5.26
C GLY A 15 5.20 -11.40 3.74
N GLN A 16 4.19 -11.91 3.02
CA GLN A 16 4.23 -12.15 1.58
C GLN A 16 3.17 -11.30 0.86
N PRO A 17 3.40 -9.98 0.68
CA PRO A 17 2.39 -9.05 0.17
C PRO A 17 1.95 -9.36 -1.28
N ILE A 18 2.84 -9.88 -2.11
CA ILE A 18 2.51 -10.24 -3.51
C ILE A 18 1.62 -11.49 -3.54
N LEU A 19 1.95 -12.53 -2.77
CA LEU A 19 1.09 -13.71 -2.63
C LEU A 19 -0.27 -13.35 -2.04
N PHE A 20 -0.29 -12.52 -0.99
CA PHE A 20 -1.51 -12.00 -0.40
C PHE A 20 -2.40 -11.33 -1.47
N HIS A 21 -1.84 -10.40 -2.26
CA HIS A 21 -2.57 -9.70 -3.31
C HIS A 21 -3.11 -10.66 -4.38
N ARG A 22 -2.31 -11.62 -4.84
CA ARG A 22 -2.75 -12.61 -5.84
C ARG A 22 -3.89 -13.48 -5.32
N LEU A 23 -3.79 -13.96 -4.08
CA LEU A 23 -4.83 -14.76 -3.45
C LEU A 23 -6.11 -13.94 -3.21
N HIS A 24 -5.98 -12.67 -2.83
CA HIS A 24 -7.11 -11.73 -2.70
C HIS A 24 -7.84 -11.53 -4.03
N CYS A 25 -7.10 -11.28 -5.12
CA CYS A 25 -7.65 -11.18 -6.47
C CYS A 25 -8.34 -12.49 -6.91
N HIS A 26 -7.75 -13.64 -6.61
CA HIS A 26 -8.36 -14.95 -6.88
C HIS A 26 -9.64 -15.17 -6.08
N LEU A 27 -9.67 -14.74 -4.81
CA LEU A 27 -10.85 -14.80 -3.96
C LEU A 27 -11.97 -13.93 -4.55
N SER A 28 -11.67 -12.70 -4.99
CA SER A 28 -12.63 -11.82 -5.66
C SER A 28 -13.19 -12.46 -6.94
N HIS A 29 -12.32 -13.03 -7.78
CA HIS A 29 -12.76 -13.75 -8.97
C HIS A 29 -13.68 -14.93 -8.66
N THR A 30 -13.35 -15.70 -7.62
CA THR A 30 -14.12 -16.88 -7.21
C THR A 30 -15.49 -16.49 -6.66
N LEU A 31 -15.57 -15.45 -5.85
CA LEU A 31 -16.84 -14.98 -5.27
C LEU A 31 -17.73 -14.30 -6.32
N ARG A 32 -17.17 -13.57 -7.29
CA ARG A 32 -17.95 -13.02 -8.42
C ARG A 32 -18.62 -14.09 -9.27
N LYS A 33 -17.99 -15.26 -9.40
CA LYS A 33 -18.53 -16.42 -10.13
C LYS A 33 -19.41 -17.33 -9.26
N GLY A 34 -19.51 -17.06 -7.96
CA GLY A 34 -20.23 -17.88 -6.98
C GLY A 34 -21.35 -17.11 -6.28
N ASN A 35 -21.81 -17.63 -5.14
CA ASN A 35 -22.79 -16.95 -4.29
C ASN A 35 -22.09 -15.84 -3.48
N PRO A 36 -22.50 -14.56 -3.62
CA PRO A 36 -21.86 -13.43 -2.91
C PRO A 36 -22.11 -13.42 -1.39
N LEU A 37 -23.10 -14.18 -0.92
CA LEU A 37 -23.46 -14.30 0.50
C LEU A 37 -22.78 -15.52 1.14
N TYR A 38 -21.45 -15.55 1.10
CA TYR A 38 -20.70 -16.59 1.82
C TYR A 38 -20.71 -16.27 3.31
N GLU A 39 -21.52 -16.98 4.09
CA GLU A 39 -21.55 -16.85 5.55
C GLU A 39 -20.27 -17.42 6.17
N MET A 40 -19.60 -16.61 6.99
CA MET A 40 -18.41 -16.99 7.77
C MET A 40 -18.66 -16.72 9.24
N SER A 41 -18.26 -17.67 10.08
CA SER A 41 -18.39 -17.55 11.53
C SER A 41 -17.33 -16.62 12.14
N ASP A 42 -16.13 -16.52 11.57
CA ASP A 42 -15.06 -15.67 12.10
C ASP A 42 -15.03 -14.27 11.48
N ASP A 43 -14.85 -13.25 12.33
CA ASP A 43 -14.87 -11.84 11.94
C ASP A 43 -13.82 -11.51 10.87
N TRP A 44 -12.62 -12.09 10.95
CA TRP A 44 -11.52 -11.79 10.02
C TRP A 44 -11.77 -12.35 8.62
N SER A 45 -12.28 -13.57 8.51
CA SER A 45 -12.75 -14.10 7.21
C SER A 45 -13.92 -13.27 6.68
N ARG A 46 -14.83 -12.81 7.55
CA ARG A 46 -15.94 -11.95 7.15
C ARG A 46 -15.45 -10.61 6.59
N ILE A 47 -14.49 -9.95 7.25
CA ILE A 47 -13.84 -8.73 6.74
C ILE A 47 -13.16 -9.01 5.39
N LEU A 48 -12.46 -10.15 5.27
CA LEU A 48 -11.79 -10.54 4.03
C LEU A 48 -12.79 -10.78 2.90
N VAL A 49 -13.92 -11.44 3.15
CA VAL A 49 -15.01 -11.61 2.17
C VAL A 49 -15.58 -10.25 1.76
N PHE A 50 -15.83 -9.33 2.71
CA PHE A 50 -16.29 -7.99 2.39
C PHE A 50 -15.24 -7.12 1.70
N SER A 51 -13.95 -7.45 1.79
CA SER A 51 -12.90 -6.77 1.04
C SER A 51 -12.91 -7.10 -0.47
N VAL A 52 -13.63 -8.13 -0.88
CA VAL A 52 -13.69 -8.62 -2.27
C VAL A 52 -15.10 -8.63 -2.84
N ALA A 53 -16.12 -8.77 -2.00
CA ALA A 53 -17.54 -8.69 -2.37
C ALA A 53 -17.99 -7.23 -2.19
N GLN A 54 -18.42 -6.60 -3.28
CA GLN A 54 -18.98 -5.25 -3.22
C GLN A 54 -20.30 -5.30 -2.43
N ASN A 55 -20.23 -4.90 -1.16
CA ASN A 55 -21.40 -4.82 -0.30
C ASN A 55 -21.66 -3.36 0.06
N GLY A 56 -22.80 -2.82 -0.36
CA GLY A 56 -23.22 -1.44 -0.09
C GLY A 56 -23.84 -1.24 1.30
N GLY A 57 -23.88 -2.27 2.15
CA GLY A 57 -24.42 -2.15 3.51
C GLY A 57 -23.46 -1.48 4.50
N SER A 58 -23.99 -0.84 5.55
CA SER A 58 -23.17 -0.34 6.67
C SER A 58 -22.74 -1.51 7.57
N ASN A 59 -21.45 -1.60 7.90
CA ASN A 59 -20.87 -2.68 8.71
C ASN A 59 -20.35 -2.16 10.06
N GLN A 60 -21.11 -1.29 10.74
CA GLN A 60 -20.64 -0.56 11.92
C GLN A 60 -20.06 -1.47 13.01
N GLY A 61 -20.69 -2.62 13.29
CA GLY A 61 -20.18 -3.56 14.29
C GLY A 61 -18.81 -4.16 13.94
N LEU A 62 -18.54 -4.42 12.66
CA LEU A 62 -17.21 -4.85 12.22
C LEU A 62 -16.20 -3.71 12.29
N GLU A 63 -16.61 -2.50 11.91
CA GLU A 63 -15.73 -1.32 11.92
C GLU A 63 -15.33 -0.92 13.34
N SER A 64 -16.20 -1.09 14.34
CA SER A 64 -15.85 -0.93 15.75
C SER A 64 -14.78 -1.94 16.19
N LYS A 65 -14.90 -3.22 15.78
CA LYS A 65 -13.89 -4.25 16.07
C LYS A 65 -12.57 -3.96 15.38
N ILE A 66 -12.61 -3.50 14.13
CA ILE A 66 -11.42 -3.06 13.38
C ILE A 66 -10.74 -1.92 14.13
N LEU A 67 -11.49 -0.91 14.59
CA LEU A 67 -10.92 0.22 15.31
C LEU A 67 -10.30 -0.19 16.65
N SER A 68 -10.95 -1.06 17.42
CA SER A 68 -10.39 -1.59 18.67
C SER A 68 -9.07 -2.32 18.40
N PHE A 69 -9.07 -3.21 17.40
CA PHE A 69 -7.86 -3.93 17.01
C PHE A 69 -6.72 -2.99 16.61
N LEU A 70 -6.98 -1.99 15.76
CA LEU A 70 -5.97 -1.02 15.34
C LEU A 70 -5.35 -0.25 16.52
N LYS A 71 -6.14 0.08 17.55
CA LYS A 71 -5.64 0.73 18.76
C LYS A 71 -4.75 -0.19 19.59
N GLU A 72 -5.03 -1.49 19.61
CA GLU A 72 -4.23 -2.50 20.32
C GLU A 72 -2.89 -2.76 19.62
N ILE A 73 -2.86 -2.74 18.28
CA ILE A 73 -1.68 -3.09 17.47
C ILE A 73 -0.91 -1.89 16.93
N ARG A 74 -0.99 -0.72 17.60
CA ARG A 74 -0.24 0.47 17.19
C ARG A 74 1.26 0.15 17.07
N PRO A 75 1.96 0.72 16.07
CA PRO A 75 3.40 0.47 15.90
C PRO A 75 4.22 0.79 17.16
N PRO A 76 5.33 0.07 17.39
CA PRO A 76 5.96 -0.90 16.48
C PRO A 76 5.26 -2.28 16.43
N MET A 77 4.89 -2.73 15.22
CA MET A 77 4.27 -4.05 14.99
C MET A 77 5.32 -5.13 14.75
N ASN A 78 5.53 -5.98 15.76
CA ASN A 78 6.51 -7.06 15.69
C ASN A 78 5.94 -8.37 15.17
N ASP A 79 4.62 -8.59 15.30
CA ASP A 79 4.02 -9.86 14.94
C ASP A 79 3.50 -9.86 13.49
N LYS A 80 3.72 -10.98 12.81
CA LYS A 80 3.35 -11.15 11.39
C LYS A 80 1.84 -11.27 11.20
N GLU A 81 1.11 -11.71 12.21
CA GLU A 81 -0.33 -11.91 12.14
C GLU A 81 -1.08 -10.58 12.15
N SER A 82 -0.69 -9.64 13.02
CA SER A 82 -1.25 -8.30 13.06
C SER A 82 -0.97 -7.53 11.80
N ARG A 83 0.23 -7.70 11.22
CA ARG A 83 0.55 -7.13 9.91
C ARG A 83 -0.36 -7.66 8.80
N LEU A 84 -0.63 -8.97 8.79
CA LEU A 84 -1.58 -9.56 7.85
C LEU A 84 -3.01 -9.04 8.08
N LYS A 85 -3.47 -8.96 9.34
CA LYS A 85 -4.78 -8.39 9.68
C LYS A 85 -4.89 -6.93 9.26
N LEU A 86 -3.82 -6.14 9.40
CA LEU A 86 -3.74 -4.78 8.88
C LEU A 86 -3.91 -4.75 7.36
N TRP A 87 -3.26 -5.64 6.61
CA TRP A 87 -3.46 -5.72 5.15
C TRP A 87 -4.91 -6.05 4.80
N ILE A 88 -5.53 -7.00 5.51
CA ILE A 88 -6.94 -7.34 5.35
C ILE A 88 -7.83 -6.11 5.59
N ILE A 89 -7.57 -5.34 6.65
CA ILE A 89 -8.28 -4.10 6.96
C ILE A 89 -8.10 -3.08 5.83
N LEU A 90 -6.89 -2.88 5.34
CA LEU A 90 -6.60 -1.91 4.29
C LEU A 90 -7.31 -2.26 2.97
N TYR A 91 -7.31 -3.53 2.59
CA TYR A 91 -8.06 -4.01 1.42
C TYR A 91 -9.57 -3.89 1.64
N TYR A 92 -10.06 -4.20 2.84
CA TYR A 92 -11.46 -3.97 3.21
C TYR A 92 -11.82 -2.50 3.01
N MET A 93 -11.09 -1.58 3.64
CA MET A 93 -11.34 -0.14 3.56
C MET A 93 -11.28 0.38 2.11
N ARG A 94 -10.33 -0.09 1.31
CA ARG A 94 -10.18 0.27 -0.11
C ARG A 94 -11.36 -0.19 -0.98
N SER A 95 -12.02 -1.28 -0.61
CA SER A 95 -13.17 -1.83 -1.37
C SER A 95 -14.49 -1.14 -1.06
N ARG A 96 -14.57 -0.33 0.00
CA ARG A 96 -15.79 0.37 0.41
C ARG A 96 -16.09 1.56 -0.49
N SER A 97 -17.37 1.86 -0.68
CA SER A 97 -17.78 3.11 -1.32
C SER A 97 -17.23 4.30 -0.53
N PRO A 98 -16.68 5.36 -1.18
CA PRO A 98 -16.14 6.54 -0.50
C PRO A 98 -17.10 7.14 0.54
N SER A 99 -18.40 7.20 0.23
CA SER A 99 -19.44 7.72 1.13
C SER A 99 -19.67 6.89 2.40
N GLN A 100 -19.21 5.64 2.41
CA GLN A 100 -19.44 4.65 3.47
C GLN A 100 -18.18 4.28 4.25
N VAL A 101 -17.02 4.78 3.83
CA VAL A 101 -15.75 4.55 4.54
C VAL A 101 -15.83 5.10 5.97
N ASN A 102 -15.40 4.31 6.95
CA ASN A 102 -15.40 4.74 8.34
C ASN A 102 -14.26 5.75 8.61
N HIS A 103 -14.63 7.02 8.81
CA HIS A 103 -13.69 8.10 9.10
C HIS A 103 -12.76 7.82 10.30
N LEU A 104 -13.25 7.22 11.39
CA LEU A 104 -12.42 6.96 12.58
C LEU A 104 -11.32 5.93 12.30
N VAL A 105 -11.63 4.91 11.49
CA VAL A 105 -10.64 3.93 11.05
C VAL A 105 -9.60 4.60 10.16
N VAL A 106 -10.02 5.48 9.24
CA VAL A 106 -9.08 6.25 8.39
C VAL A 106 -8.16 7.14 9.22
N PHE A 107 -8.71 7.83 10.23
CA PHE A 107 -7.91 8.62 11.17
C PHE A 107 -6.85 7.77 11.88
N GLU A 108 -7.26 6.64 12.43
CA GLU A 108 -6.35 5.74 13.14
C GLU A 108 -5.22 5.24 12.22
N LEU A 109 -5.56 4.84 10.98
CA LEU A 109 -4.61 4.37 9.97
C LEU A 109 -3.59 5.46 9.58
N VAL A 110 -4.05 6.66 9.22
CA VAL A 110 -3.15 7.75 8.79
C VAL A 110 -2.26 8.22 9.95
N SER A 111 -2.83 8.42 11.14
CA SER A 111 -2.09 8.98 12.27
C SER A 111 -1.04 8.01 12.84
N ASN A 112 -1.39 6.72 12.94
CA ASN A 112 -0.57 5.75 13.68
C ASN A 112 0.18 4.75 12.79
N PHE A 113 -0.34 4.39 11.62
CA PHE A 113 0.23 3.33 10.78
C PHE A 113 1.02 3.84 9.57
N MET A 114 0.87 5.12 9.23
CA MET A 114 1.66 5.71 8.16
C MET A 114 3.13 5.89 8.57
N GLY A 115 4.04 5.49 7.69
CA GLY A 115 5.48 5.39 7.91
C GLY A 115 5.95 4.00 8.37
N ASP A 116 5.06 3.00 8.45
CA ASP A 116 5.42 1.62 8.83
C ASP A 116 6.20 0.91 7.70
N SER A 117 5.66 0.93 6.49
CA SER A 117 6.33 0.38 5.31
C SER A 117 5.75 0.95 4.02
N PRO A 118 6.54 1.00 2.92
CA PRO A 118 6.08 1.48 1.62
C PRO A 118 4.77 0.86 1.13
N PHE A 119 4.58 -0.44 1.39
CA PHE A 119 3.39 -1.17 0.99
C PHE A 119 2.15 -0.75 1.80
N VAL A 120 2.29 -0.59 3.11
CA VAL A 120 1.20 -0.14 4.00
C VAL A 120 0.83 1.31 3.68
N ASP A 121 1.82 2.17 3.48
CA ASP A 121 1.62 3.58 3.14
C ASP A 121 0.83 3.74 1.85
N GLY A 122 1.21 3.02 0.79
CA GLY A 122 0.51 3.08 -0.49
C GLY A 122 -0.96 2.63 -0.41
N LEU A 123 -1.26 1.66 0.46
CA LEU A 123 -2.64 1.24 0.72
C LEU A 123 -3.43 2.28 1.52
N ILE A 124 -2.85 2.88 2.56
CA ILE A 124 -3.50 3.95 3.34
C ILE A 124 -3.80 5.14 2.42
N LEU A 125 -2.82 5.55 1.60
CA LEU A 125 -2.98 6.62 0.63
C LEU A 125 -4.05 6.28 -0.41
N SER A 126 -4.14 5.03 -0.87
CA SER A 126 -5.20 4.61 -1.78
C SER A 126 -6.60 4.74 -1.17
N VAL A 127 -6.76 4.46 0.13
CA VAL A 127 -8.05 4.66 0.83
C VAL A 127 -8.37 6.15 0.92
N LEU A 128 -7.43 6.97 1.37
CA LEU A 128 -7.65 8.41 1.52
C LEU A 128 -7.89 9.11 0.17
N ARG A 129 -7.17 8.70 -0.87
CA ARG A 129 -7.38 9.18 -2.25
C ARG A 129 -8.79 8.90 -2.73
N GLY A 130 -9.32 7.71 -2.46
CA GLY A 130 -10.71 7.36 -2.82
C GLY A 130 -11.72 8.32 -2.20
N ILE A 131 -11.50 8.71 -0.94
CA ILE A 131 -12.36 9.66 -0.22
C ILE A 131 -12.24 11.07 -0.82
N THR A 132 -11.02 11.58 -0.94
CA THR A 132 -10.71 12.97 -1.31
C THR A 132 -11.00 13.29 -2.78
N THR A 133 -10.86 12.30 -3.67
CA THR A 133 -11.07 12.48 -5.11
C THR A 133 -12.46 12.07 -5.59
N SER A 134 -13.27 11.40 -4.75
CA SER A 134 -14.60 10.87 -5.10
C SER A 134 -15.50 11.85 -5.85
N THR A 135 -15.63 13.07 -5.33
CA THR A 135 -16.50 14.11 -5.89
C THR A 135 -16.04 14.61 -7.25
N HIS A 136 -14.73 14.56 -7.57
CA HIS A 136 -14.20 14.92 -8.88
C HIS A 136 -14.56 13.90 -9.96
N PHE A 137 -14.93 12.69 -9.54
CA PHE A 137 -15.43 11.62 -10.41
C PHE A 137 -16.96 11.48 -10.35
N GLY A 138 -17.67 12.45 -9.75
CA GLY A 138 -19.14 12.43 -9.64
C GLY A 138 -19.68 11.41 -8.64
N LEU A 139 -18.84 10.87 -7.74
CA LEU A 139 -19.27 9.97 -6.68
C LEU A 139 -19.68 10.74 -5.43
N GLU A 140 -20.57 10.14 -4.62
CA GLU A 140 -20.98 10.74 -3.34
C GLU A 140 -19.78 10.83 -2.37
N GLY A 141 -19.53 12.04 -1.87
CA GLY A 141 -18.49 12.28 -0.86
C GLY A 141 -18.87 11.75 0.52
N ASN A 142 -17.86 11.57 1.37
CA ASN A 142 -18.05 11.12 2.74
C ASN A 142 -18.46 12.29 3.66
N LYS A 143 -19.75 12.39 4.01
CA LYS A 143 -20.29 13.47 4.85
C LYS A 143 -19.67 13.55 6.26
N LYS A 144 -19.07 12.45 6.76
CA LYS A 144 -18.40 12.40 8.06
C LYS A 144 -16.94 12.87 8.00
N MET A 145 -16.32 12.81 6.82
CA MET A 145 -14.98 13.36 6.59
C MET A 145 -15.08 14.82 6.18
N ARG A 146 -15.15 15.69 7.19
CA ARG A 146 -15.17 17.15 6.98
C ARG A 146 -13.82 17.67 6.48
N ASN A 147 -13.81 18.88 5.92
CA ASN A 147 -12.61 19.46 5.31
C ASN A 147 -11.47 19.68 6.33
N ASP A 148 -11.79 20.15 7.53
CA ASP A 148 -10.86 20.31 8.66
C ASP A 148 -10.21 18.98 9.06
N ALA A 149 -10.99 17.90 9.10
CA ALA A 149 -10.49 16.55 9.33
C ALA A 149 -9.50 16.12 8.23
N ILE A 150 -9.82 16.36 6.96
CA ILE A 150 -8.93 16.02 5.84
C ILE A 150 -7.64 16.85 5.91
N VAL A 151 -7.74 18.15 6.16
CA VAL A 151 -6.56 19.04 6.31
C VAL A 151 -5.64 18.55 7.42
N HIS A 152 -6.19 18.13 8.57
CA HIS A 152 -5.41 17.53 9.66
C HIS A 152 -4.67 16.26 9.20
N LEU A 153 -5.35 15.36 8.50
CA LEU A 153 -4.73 14.13 7.97
C LEU A 153 -3.63 14.43 6.95
N LEU A 154 -3.83 15.41 6.07
CA LEU A 154 -2.83 15.83 5.09
C LEU A 154 -1.60 16.45 5.77
N GLY A 155 -1.79 17.18 6.86
CA GLY A 155 -0.71 17.65 7.72
C GLY A 155 0.06 16.50 8.37
N ALA A 156 -0.63 15.47 8.87
CA ALA A 156 -0.01 14.27 9.43
C ALA A 156 0.83 13.53 8.38
N ILE A 157 0.32 13.36 7.15
CA ILE A 157 1.03 12.74 6.02
C ILE A 157 2.33 13.50 5.72
N LYS A 158 2.27 14.83 5.64
CA LYS A 158 3.44 15.68 5.35
C LYS A 158 4.56 15.50 6.37
N GLY A 159 4.21 15.21 7.63
CA GLY A 159 5.17 14.96 8.71
C GLY A 159 5.83 13.58 8.68
N LYS A 160 5.44 12.67 7.76
CA LYS A 160 6.00 11.31 7.67
C LYS A 160 7.11 11.21 6.64
N SER A 161 8.11 10.37 6.92
CA SER A 161 9.21 10.06 6.01
C SER A 161 8.77 9.02 4.97
N LEU A 162 8.04 9.46 3.95
CA LEU A 162 7.56 8.60 2.87
C LEU A 162 8.59 8.45 1.74
N ASP A 163 8.66 7.26 1.15
CA ASP A 163 9.41 7.07 -0.09
C ASP A 163 8.84 7.90 -1.25
N VAL A 164 9.63 8.04 -2.32
CA VAL A 164 9.28 8.88 -3.47
C VAL A 164 7.95 8.46 -4.09
N LEU A 165 7.71 7.15 -4.25
CA LEU A 165 6.50 6.64 -4.89
C LEU A 165 5.25 6.95 -4.05
N ASN A 166 5.32 6.78 -2.73
CA ASN A 166 4.22 7.12 -1.83
C ASN A 166 3.98 8.63 -1.75
N ARG A 167 5.02 9.47 -1.82
CA ARG A 167 4.83 10.92 -1.98
C ARG A 167 4.07 11.25 -3.27
N ALA A 168 4.39 10.58 -4.38
CA ALA A 168 3.66 10.77 -5.63
C ALA A 168 2.21 10.27 -5.53
N LEU A 169 1.97 9.11 -4.91
CA LEU A 169 0.63 8.57 -4.67
C LEU A 169 -0.21 9.43 -3.71
N ALA A 170 0.43 10.23 -2.87
CA ALA A 170 -0.26 11.12 -1.94
C ALA A 170 -0.80 12.38 -2.64
N LEU A 171 -0.20 12.84 -3.75
CA LEU A 171 -0.57 14.10 -4.41
C LEU A 171 -2.08 14.25 -4.69
N PRO A 172 -2.80 13.25 -5.23
CA PRO A 172 -4.23 13.36 -5.47
C PRO A 172 -5.06 13.68 -4.22
N CYS A 173 -4.57 13.35 -3.03
CA CYS A 173 -5.27 13.66 -1.77
C CYS A 173 -5.32 15.17 -1.47
N TYR A 174 -4.47 15.98 -2.11
CA TYR A 174 -4.31 17.41 -1.82
C TYR A 174 -5.07 18.32 -2.81
N ILE A 175 -5.71 17.80 -3.86
CA ILE A 175 -6.23 18.60 -5.00
C ILE A 175 -7.21 19.73 -4.61
N SER A 176 -7.98 19.54 -3.54
CA SER A 176 -9.01 20.49 -3.09
C SER A 176 -8.68 21.20 -1.79
N HIS A 177 -7.48 21.01 -1.27
CA HIS A 177 -7.10 21.50 0.06
C HIS A 177 -5.93 22.45 -0.05
N ASP A 178 -5.98 23.55 0.69
CA ASP A 178 -4.90 24.54 0.76
C ASP A 178 -3.79 24.05 1.71
N VAL A 179 -3.24 22.88 1.39
CA VAL A 179 -2.14 22.25 2.12
C VAL A 179 -1.08 21.92 1.10
N GLU A 180 0.14 22.40 1.32
CA GLU A 180 1.26 22.11 0.43
C GLU A 180 1.59 20.60 0.49
N PRO A 181 1.58 19.90 -0.66
CA PRO A 181 1.86 18.47 -0.72
C PRO A 181 3.34 18.12 -0.50
N PRO A 182 3.66 16.84 -0.29
CA PRO A 182 5.04 16.36 -0.26
C PRO A 182 5.78 16.67 -1.58
N LYS A 183 7.04 17.09 -1.47
CA LYS A 183 7.89 17.38 -2.63
C LYS A 183 8.40 16.09 -3.28
N LEU A 184 8.67 16.12 -4.59
CA LEU A 184 9.20 14.98 -5.35
C LEU A 184 10.63 15.22 -5.90
N LEU A 185 11.40 16.13 -5.30
CA LEU A 185 12.70 16.58 -5.83
C LEU A 185 13.73 15.47 -6.04
N ASP A 186 13.61 14.35 -5.34
CA ASP A 186 14.48 13.17 -5.43
C ASP A 186 13.90 12.06 -6.32
N LEU A 187 12.90 12.37 -7.15
CA LEU A 187 12.31 11.43 -8.10
C LEU A 187 13.32 11.05 -9.18
N SER A 188 13.80 9.81 -9.12
CA SER A 188 14.59 9.21 -10.19
C SER A 188 13.68 8.90 -11.38
N ILE A 189 14.06 9.39 -12.57
CA ILE A 189 13.29 9.25 -13.80
C ILE A 189 13.87 8.14 -14.67
N GLY A 190 13.02 7.18 -15.04
CA GLY A 190 13.31 6.10 -15.96
C GLY A 190 12.14 5.78 -16.89
N ASN A 191 12.33 4.84 -17.80
CA ASN A 191 11.25 4.31 -18.64
C ASN A 191 10.56 3.12 -17.94
N ASP A 192 10.14 3.28 -16.68
CA ASP A 192 9.55 2.22 -15.87
C ASP A 192 8.14 2.55 -15.34
N LEU A 193 7.52 1.54 -14.72
CA LEU A 193 6.16 1.66 -14.19
C LEU A 193 6.08 2.65 -13.03
N GLN A 194 7.13 2.78 -12.21
CA GLN A 194 7.13 3.72 -11.09
C GLN A 194 7.10 5.17 -11.60
N THR A 195 7.94 5.46 -12.59
CA THR A 195 7.96 6.75 -13.28
C THR A 195 6.61 7.05 -13.93
N PHE A 196 6.02 6.08 -14.63
CA PHE A 196 4.69 6.24 -15.23
C PHE A 196 3.63 6.61 -14.19
N VAL A 197 3.57 5.87 -13.07
CA VAL A 197 2.62 6.13 -11.98
C VAL A 197 2.89 7.51 -11.35
N ALA A 198 4.15 7.89 -11.15
CA ALA A 198 4.48 9.21 -10.62
C ALA A 198 3.97 10.34 -11.53
N LEU A 199 4.21 10.22 -12.85
CA LEU A 199 3.75 11.19 -13.85
C LEU A 199 2.22 11.28 -13.91
N GLU A 200 1.50 10.15 -13.83
CA GLU A 200 0.03 10.14 -13.74
C GLU A 200 -0.47 10.95 -12.54
N ASN A 201 0.12 10.74 -11.36
CA ASN A 201 -0.32 11.43 -10.15
C ASN A 201 0.06 12.92 -10.17
N VAL A 202 1.24 13.27 -10.70
CA VAL A 202 1.65 14.67 -10.91
C VAL A 202 0.70 15.38 -11.86
N CYS A 203 0.39 14.78 -13.02
CA CYS A 203 -0.52 15.36 -14.00
C CYS A 203 -1.94 15.49 -13.43
N PHE A 204 -2.41 14.47 -12.70
CA PHE A 204 -3.72 14.50 -12.05
C PHE A 204 -3.79 15.64 -11.02
N TYR A 205 -2.78 15.76 -10.16
CA TYR A 205 -2.71 16.85 -9.20
C TYR A 205 -2.66 18.22 -9.88
N ALA A 206 -1.78 18.39 -10.88
CA ALA A 206 -1.66 19.65 -11.62
C ALA A 206 -2.96 20.06 -12.34
N LYS A 207 -3.75 19.10 -12.83
CA LYS A 207 -5.02 19.36 -13.50
C LYS A 207 -6.11 19.88 -12.55
N TYR A 208 -6.17 19.35 -11.32
CA TYR A 208 -7.26 19.63 -10.38
C TYR A 208 -6.88 20.53 -9.21
N SER A 209 -5.58 20.78 -9.00
CA SER A 209 -5.10 21.68 -7.95
C SER A 209 -5.55 23.11 -8.21
N LYS A 210 -5.99 23.79 -7.14
CA LYS A 210 -6.32 25.22 -7.18
C LYS A 210 -5.08 26.12 -7.03
N SER A 211 -3.95 25.57 -6.59
CA SER A 211 -2.72 26.32 -6.30
C SER A 211 -1.61 25.98 -7.30
N VAL A 212 -1.42 26.84 -8.29
CA VAL A 212 -0.32 26.74 -9.27
C VAL A 212 1.04 26.78 -8.59
N GLU A 213 1.16 27.55 -7.51
CA GLU A 213 2.42 27.68 -6.77
C GLU A 213 2.83 26.36 -6.09
N PHE A 214 1.89 25.56 -5.59
CA PHE A 214 2.23 24.23 -5.08
C PHE A 214 2.71 23.29 -6.18
N VAL A 215 2.12 23.34 -7.38
CA VAL A 215 2.57 22.53 -8.52
C VAL A 215 4.04 22.84 -8.86
N LYS A 216 4.40 24.12 -8.96
CA LYS A 216 5.78 24.53 -9.26
C LYS A 216 6.79 24.08 -8.19
N ARG A 217 6.37 24.00 -6.91
CA ARG A 217 7.25 23.66 -5.79
C ARG A 217 7.49 22.17 -5.59
N ILE A 218 6.58 21.31 -6.04
CA ILE A 218 6.69 19.86 -5.83
C ILE A 218 7.35 19.13 -6.98
N VAL A 219 7.28 19.70 -8.18
CA VAL A 219 7.76 19.07 -9.40
C VAL A 219 9.27 19.31 -9.56
N PRO A 220 10.07 18.29 -9.91
CA PRO A 220 11.49 18.46 -10.18
C PRO A 220 11.73 19.37 -11.40
N ASP A 221 12.78 20.21 -11.37
CA ASP A 221 13.12 21.17 -12.44
C ASP A 221 14.23 20.67 -13.38
N GLU A 222 14.73 19.45 -13.18
CA GLU A 222 15.76 18.85 -14.01
C GLU A 222 15.26 18.61 -15.45
N VAL A 223 16.15 18.83 -16.41
CA VAL A 223 15.89 18.64 -17.84
C VAL A 223 15.35 17.23 -18.14
N SER A 224 15.90 16.21 -17.47
CA SER A 224 15.47 14.82 -17.60
C SER A 224 14.00 14.60 -17.21
N PHE A 225 13.54 15.25 -16.14
CA PHE A 225 12.14 15.23 -15.73
C PHE A 225 11.26 15.90 -16.77
N ILE A 226 11.64 17.09 -17.23
CA ILE A 226 10.88 17.88 -18.20
C ILE A 226 10.72 17.12 -19.52
N ASP A 227 11.78 16.51 -20.03
CA ASP A 227 11.73 15.72 -21.25
C ASP A 227 10.87 14.46 -21.10
N CYS A 228 10.94 13.80 -19.94
CA CYS A 228 10.09 12.66 -19.63
C CYS A 228 8.61 13.03 -19.56
N LEU A 229 8.28 14.13 -18.88
CA LEU A 229 6.93 14.67 -18.79
C LEU A 229 6.41 15.07 -20.19
N ARG A 230 7.25 15.70 -21.03
CA ARG A 230 6.90 16.02 -22.42
C ARG A 230 6.57 14.76 -23.21
N ARG A 231 7.36 13.70 -23.06
CA ARG A 231 7.09 12.39 -23.68
C ARG A 231 5.78 11.79 -23.19
N PHE A 232 5.49 11.88 -21.89
CA PHE A 232 4.26 11.38 -21.29
C PHE A 232 3.01 12.11 -21.82
N ILE A 233 3.02 13.45 -21.80
CA ILE A 233 1.90 14.27 -22.30
C ILE A 233 1.66 14.04 -23.79
N SER A 234 2.72 13.93 -24.59
CA SER A 234 2.63 13.63 -26.04
C SER A 234 2.31 12.18 -26.36
N ARG A 235 2.06 11.33 -25.35
CA ARG A 235 1.79 9.88 -25.50
C ARG A 235 2.93 9.12 -26.20
N SER A 236 4.15 9.64 -26.14
CA SER A 236 5.37 9.03 -26.69
C SER A 236 6.25 8.37 -25.62
N PHE A 237 5.86 8.48 -24.34
CA PHE A 237 6.48 7.73 -23.25
C PHE A 237 6.28 6.23 -23.47
N ARG A 238 7.37 5.47 -23.45
CA ARG A 238 7.36 4.02 -23.62
C ARG A 238 7.93 3.40 -22.36
N LEU A 239 7.19 2.47 -21.79
CA LEU A 239 7.71 1.57 -20.77
C LEU A 239 8.73 0.65 -21.43
N ASP A 240 9.91 0.54 -20.83
CA ASP A 240 10.90 -0.43 -21.25
C ASP A 240 10.28 -1.82 -21.16
N LYS A 241 10.13 -2.47 -22.31
CA LYS A 241 9.69 -3.85 -22.38
C LYS A 241 10.83 -4.71 -21.84
N ARG A 242 10.84 -4.93 -20.53
CA ARG A 242 11.50 -6.12 -20.01
C ARG A 242 10.68 -7.29 -20.54
N GLU A 243 11.30 -8.24 -21.23
CA GLU A 243 10.64 -9.52 -21.50
C GLU A 243 10.07 -9.98 -20.17
N ALA A 244 8.76 -10.11 -20.07
CA ALA A 244 8.16 -10.60 -18.84
C ALA A 244 8.65 -12.04 -18.71
N PRO A 245 9.54 -12.37 -17.75
CA PRO A 245 9.81 -13.78 -17.50
C PRO A 245 8.46 -14.44 -17.22
N LYS A 246 8.29 -15.70 -17.65
CA LYS A 246 7.09 -16.47 -17.30
C LYS A 246 6.86 -16.30 -15.81
N CYS A 247 5.77 -15.66 -15.42
CA CYS A 247 5.54 -15.32 -14.03
C CYS A 247 5.40 -16.60 -13.22
N THR A 248 6.44 -16.91 -12.44
CA THR A 248 6.51 -18.09 -11.58
C THR A 248 5.98 -17.77 -10.19
N ILE A 249 5.88 -18.79 -9.34
CA ILE A 249 5.56 -18.62 -7.92
C ILE A 249 6.72 -17.91 -7.21
N ALA A 250 7.97 -18.16 -7.62
CA ALA A 250 9.16 -17.54 -7.04
C ALA A 250 9.11 -16.01 -7.12
N ASP A 251 8.60 -15.45 -8.23
CA ASP A 251 8.39 -14.00 -8.41
C ASP A 251 7.36 -13.41 -7.42
N GLY A 252 6.56 -14.26 -6.77
CA GLY A 252 5.61 -13.85 -5.74
C GLY A 252 6.17 -13.87 -4.33
N VAL A 253 7.34 -14.47 -4.12
CA VAL A 253 7.95 -14.62 -2.80
C VAL A 253 8.88 -13.44 -2.55
N VAL A 254 8.59 -12.68 -1.50
CA VAL A 254 9.54 -11.71 -0.96
C VAL A 254 10.60 -12.49 -0.18
N GLU A 255 11.84 -12.39 -0.64
CA GLU A 255 12.98 -12.97 0.04
C GLU A 255 13.10 -12.39 1.44
N SER A 256 13.20 -13.28 2.42
CA SER A 256 13.24 -12.94 3.83
C SER A 256 14.61 -13.33 4.34
N PHE A 257 15.43 -12.33 4.64
CA PHE A 257 16.78 -12.50 5.18
C PHE A 257 16.97 -12.30 6.71
N PRO A 258 16.01 -12.59 7.61
CA PRO A 258 16.25 -12.53 9.06
C PRO A 258 17.45 -13.36 9.50
N ILE A 259 17.71 -14.46 8.79
CA ILE A 259 18.87 -15.31 9.03
C ILE A 259 20.19 -14.53 8.87
N LEU A 260 20.26 -13.51 8.01
CA LEU A 260 21.47 -12.69 7.87
C LEU A 260 21.70 -11.82 9.12
N ASP A 261 20.64 -11.33 9.76
CA ASP A 261 20.77 -10.59 11.01
C ASP A 261 21.11 -11.51 12.18
N GLU A 262 20.59 -12.74 12.19
CA GLU A 262 21.00 -13.80 13.12
C GLU A 262 22.47 -14.17 12.93
N ILE A 263 22.92 -14.35 11.69
CA ILE A 263 24.33 -14.60 11.36
C ILE A 263 25.20 -13.42 11.81
N ARG A 264 24.79 -12.17 11.57
CA ARG A 264 25.52 -10.97 12.03
C ARG A 264 25.61 -10.89 13.55
N ARG A 265 24.55 -11.27 14.27
CA ARG A 265 24.54 -11.31 15.73
C ARG A 265 25.45 -12.43 16.24
N ALA A 266 25.31 -13.64 15.70
CA ALA A 266 26.15 -14.79 16.06
C ALA A 266 27.64 -14.53 15.76
N HIS A 267 27.96 -13.85 14.67
CA HIS A 267 29.32 -13.41 14.35
C HIS A 267 29.88 -12.42 15.38
N ARG A 268 29.06 -11.49 15.89
CA ARG A 268 29.47 -10.55 16.95
C ARG A 268 29.78 -11.26 18.26
N GLU A 269 29.06 -12.33 18.56
CA GLU A 269 29.20 -13.12 19.79
C GLU A 269 30.24 -14.26 19.67
N ALA A 270 30.71 -14.55 18.46
CA ALA A 270 31.67 -15.63 18.21
C ALA A 270 33.04 -15.33 18.83
N LYS A 271 33.57 -16.27 19.62
CA LYS A 271 34.93 -16.22 20.16
C LYS A 271 36.01 -16.23 19.06
N ASP A 272 35.76 -16.93 17.97
CA ASP A 272 36.65 -17.06 16.82
C ASP A 272 35.88 -16.69 15.55
N LYS A 273 36.14 -15.47 15.06
CA LYS A 273 35.44 -14.88 13.92
C LYS A 273 35.82 -15.55 12.61
N GLU A 274 37.09 -15.92 12.44
CA GLU A 274 37.58 -16.57 11.21
C GLU A 274 36.98 -17.98 11.07
N LYS A 275 36.93 -18.74 12.16
CA LYS A 275 36.28 -20.05 12.17
C LYS A 275 34.76 -19.97 11.96
N PHE A 276 34.12 -18.92 12.46
CA PHE A 276 32.71 -18.68 12.19
C PHE A 276 32.48 -18.40 10.69
N VAL A 277 33.25 -17.49 10.10
CA VAL A 277 33.13 -17.14 8.68
C VAL A 277 33.41 -18.34 7.77
N SER A 278 34.47 -19.12 8.05
CA SER A 278 34.80 -20.30 7.24
C SER A 278 33.69 -21.35 7.24
N ARG A 279 32.99 -21.55 8.38
CA ARG A 279 31.82 -22.45 8.47
C ARG A 279 30.62 -21.94 7.68
N ILE A 280 30.35 -20.65 7.70
CA ILE A 280 29.26 -20.05 6.90
C ILE A 280 29.58 -20.19 5.40
N ILE A 281 30.82 -19.92 5.00
CA ILE A 281 31.27 -20.13 3.61
C ILE A 281 31.07 -21.59 3.21
N GLU A 282 31.58 -22.55 3.99
CA GLU A 282 31.43 -23.98 3.71
C GLU A 282 29.96 -24.40 3.57
N PHE A 283 29.08 -23.92 4.45
CA PHE A 283 27.64 -24.16 4.38
C PHE A 283 27.04 -23.61 3.07
N THR A 284 27.33 -22.36 2.71
CA THR A 284 26.84 -21.75 1.46
C THR A 284 27.39 -22.42 0.20
N THR A 285 28.66 -22.88 0.23
CA THR A 285 29.24 -23.59 -0.92
C THR A 285 28.62 -24.97 -1.13
N LYS A 286 28.22 -25.65 -0.05
CA LYS A 286 27.51 -26.93 -0.13
C LYS A 286 26.08 -26.80 -0.64
N LEU A 287 25.41 -25.68 -0.38
CA LEU A 287 24.07 -25.39 -0.90
C LEU A 287 24.05 -25.08 -2.41
N SER A 288 25.20 -24.74 -2.98
CA SER A 288 25.35 -24.38 -4.40
C SER A 288 25.66 -25.59 -5.30
N LYS A 289 25.65 -26.80 -4.74
CA LYS A 289 25.84 -28.09 -5.43
C LYS A 289 24.53 -28.86 -5.45
#